data_AF-A0A1Q7TTJ3-F1
#
_entry.id   AF-A0A1Q7TTJ3-F1
#
_cell.length_a   1.000
_cell.length_b   1.000
_cell.length_c   1.000
_cell.angle_alpha   90.00
_cell.angle_beta   90.00
_cell.angle_gamma   90.00
#
_symmetry.space_group_name_H-M   'P 1'
#
loop_
_entity.id
_entity.type
_entity.pdbx_description
1 polymer ?
#
loop_
_entity_poly.entity_id
_entity_poly.type
_entity_poly.pdbx_seq_one_letter_code
_entity_poly.pdbx_strand_id
1 'polypeptide(L)'
;MRGAAADLRALERLVPSENGLTVFDADTQETSYGICFFDGVPFIFDTHRKGTQYVATIEVLTEVVQPVRVSRESVDRFRRDARAAGLLPIPYTGCFFKGNLHVYAFSGPVRGFDLAAIGKTAGQSERALFKRMDRLKSRVPGPIARAQRELLDGKRHPRDTSDLRVLAARFRETGSPALANRSKRRSL
;
A
#
# COMPACT_ATOMS: atom_id res chain seq x y z
N MET A 1 -13.09 16.61 -15.01
CA MET A 1 -12.16 15.73 -14.26
C MET A 1 -10.80 16.40 -14.22
N ARG A 2 -10.19 16.60 -13.03
CA ARG A 2 -8.77 16.99 -12.96
C ARG A 2 -7.94 15.86 -13.60
N GLY A 3 -6.93 16.22 -14.40
CA GLY A 3 -6.03 15.25 -15.02
C GLY A 3 -5.08 14.63 -13.99
N ALA A 4 -4.55 13.43 -14.29
CA ALA A 4 -3.66 12.66 -13.42
C ALA A 4 -2.48 13.50 -12.87
N ALA A 5 -1.91 14.38 -13.69
CA ALA A 5 -0.81 15.27 -13.28
C ALA A 5 -1.23 16.35 -12.28
N ALA A 6 -2.45 16.88 -12.38
CA ALA A 6 -2.96 17.86 -11.42
C ALA A 6 -3.28 17.21 -10.07
N ASP A 7 -3.78 15.98 -10.10
CA ASP A 7 -4.02 15.20 -8.89
C ASP A 7 -2.71 14.83 -8.20
N LEU A 8 -1.70 14.39 -8.97
CA LEU A 8 -0.39 14.08 -8.41
C LEU A 8 0.23 15.30 -7.73
N ARG A 9 0.23 16.47 -8.40
CA ARG A 9 0.76 17.72 -7.79
C ARG A 9 0.03 18.12 -6.51
N ALA A 10 -1.29 17.90 -6.45
CA ALA A 10 -2.05 18.18 -5.24
C ALA A 10 -1.74 17.16 -4.14
N LEU A 11 -1.58 15.88 -4.49
CA LEU A 11 -1.21 14.83 -3.57
C LEU A 11 0.19 15.03 -2.99
N GLU A 12 1.17 15.46 -3.78
CA GLU A 12 2.53 15.78 -3.30
C GLU A 12 2.56 16.93 -2.28
N ARG A 13 1.63 17.88 -2.38
CA ARG A 13 1.49 18.94 -1.35
C ARG A 13 0.84 18.43 -0.08
N LEU A 14 -0.04 17.43 -0.18
CA LEU A 14 -0.70 16.80 0.96
C LEU A 14 0.19 15.77 1.64
N VAL A 15 1.08 15.13 0.90
CA VAL A 15 1.98 14.05 1.36
C VAL A 15 3.40 14.42 0.93
N PRO A 16 4.01 15.41 1.60
CA PRO A 16 5.35 15.88 1.25
C PRO A 16 6.40 14.79 1.47
N SER A 17 7.38 14.76 0.58
CA SER A 17 8.56 13.91 0.69
C SER A 17 9.83 14.75 0.56
N GLU A 18 10.74 14.63 1.53
CA GLU A 18 12.05 15.28 1.52
C GLU A 18 13.11 14.33 2.10
N ASN A 19 14.28 14.25 1.46
CA ASN A 19 15.42 13.45 1.94
C ASN A 19 15.09 11.98 2.29
N GLY A 20 14.16 11.36 1.55
CA GLY A 20 13.73 9.98 1.77
C GLY A 20 12.71 9.81 2.91
N LEU A 21 12.30 10.89 3.56
CA LEU A 21 11.19 10.91 4.50
C LEU A 21 9.92 11.38 3.79
N THR A 22 8.84 10.63 3.91
CA THR A 22 7.50 11.04 3.47
C THR A 22 6.60 11.16 4.68
N VAL A 23 5.96 12.30 4.84
CA VAL A 23 5.13 12.60 6.01
C VAL A 23 3.69 12.77 5.56
N PHE A 24 2.80 12.04 6.22
CA PHE A 24 1.38 12.08 5.98
C PHE A 24 0.63 12.23 7.30
N ASP A 25 0.29 13.48 7.65
CA ASP A 25 -0.61 13.78 8.75
C ASP A 25 -2.06 13.79 8.26
N ALA A 26 -2.88 12.88 8.76
CA ALA A 26 -4.30 12.79 8.48
C ALA A 26 -5.13 13.54 9.54
N ASP A 27 -6.26 14.11 9.14
CA ASP A 27 -7.20 14.68 10.12
C ASP A 27 -7.86 13.58 10.95
N THR A 28 -8.00 12.39 10.37
CA THR A 28 -8.64 11.22 10.98
C THR A 28 -7.91 9.95 10.58
N GLN A 29 -7.61 9.09 11.55
CA GLN A 29 -7.14 7.72 11.29
C GLN A 29 -8.24 6.90 10.61
N GLU A 30 -9.51 7.09 11.01
CA GLU A 30 -10.66 6.39 10.44
C GLU A 30 -11.40 7.28 9.43
N THR A 31 -11.29 6.96 8.14
CA THR A 31 -12.30 7.37 7.14
C THR A 31 -12.89 6.15 6.43
N SER A 32 -12.03 5.24 5.97
CA SER A 32 -12.39 3.88 5.56
C SER A 32 -11.11 3.04 5.48
N TYR A 33 -11.23 1.74 5.67
CA TYR A 33 -10.15 0.77 5.45
C TYR A 33 -10.75 -0.52 4.92
N GLY A 34 -9.97 -1.30 4.18
CA GLY A 34 -10.45 -2.55 3.65
C GLY A 34 -9.45 -3.34 2.83
N ILE A 35 -9.99 -4.35 2.14
CA ILE A 35 -9.24 -5.14 1.18
C ILE A 35 -9.71 -4.77 -0.22
N CYS A 36 -8.75 -4.58 -1.11
CA CYS A 36 -9.00 -4.61 -2.54
C CYS A 36 -8.23 -5.78 -3.17
N PHE A 37 -8.79 -6.35 -4.23
CA PHE A 37 -8.20 -7.49 -4.92
C PHE A 37 -7.67 -7.06 -6.28
N PHE A 38 -6.38 -7.30 -6.55
CA PHE A 38 -5.77 -7.16 -7.86
C PHE A 38 -5.21 -8.50 -8.32
N ASP A 39 -5.71 -8.99 -9.46
CA ASP A 39 -5.37 -10.30 -10.04
C ASP A 39 -5.45 -11.45 -9.01
N GLY A 40 -6.52 -11.45 -8.20
CA GLY A 40 -6.76 -12.45 -7.15
C GLY A 40 -5.90 -12.29 -5.89
N VAL A 41 -4.99 -11.31 -5.86
CA VAL A 41 -4.16 -11.00 -4.70
C VAL A 41 -4.82 -9.88 -3.87
N PRO A 42 -4.99 -10.07 -2.56
CA PRO A 42 -5.48 -9.03 -1.66
C PRO A 42 -4.41 -7.99 -1.31
N PHE A 43 -4.87 -6.76 -1.16
CA PHE A 43 -4.07 -5.65 -0.68
C PHE A 43 -4.89 -4.83 0.30
N ILE A 44 -4.22 -4.39 1.37
CA ILE A 44 -4.79 -3.45 2.33
C ILE A 44 -4.84 -2.09 1.67
N PHE A 45 -5.97 -1.41 1.82
CA PHE A 45 -6.06 0.01 1.49
C PHE A 45 -6.67 0.77 2.66
N ASP A 46 -6.21 2.00 2.84
CA ASP A 46 -6.73 2.93 3.81
C ASP A 46 -7.14 4.21 3.10
N THR A 47 -8.13 4.90 3.64
CA THR A 47 -8.46 6.25 3.23
C THR A 47 -8.56 7.15 4.44
N HIS A 48 -8.08 8.36 4.25
CA HIS A 48 -7.92 9.34 5.29
C HIS A 48 -8.35 10.71 4.78
N ARG A 49 -9.02 11.49 5.63
CA ARG A 49 -9.29 12.89 5.36
C ARG A 49 -8.04 13.74 5.62
N LYS A 50 -7.80 14.71 4.75
CA LYS A 50 -6.80 15.77 4.94
C LYS A 50 -7.31 17.11 4.41
N GLY A 51 -7.69 17.99 5.32
CA GLY A 51 -8.37 19.24 5.04
C GLY A 51 -9.69 19.03 4.28
N THR A 52 -9.72 19.51 3.03
CA THR A 52 -10.89 19.41 2.13
C THR A 52 -10.79 18.26 1.12
N GLN A 53 -9.84 17.34 1.33
CA GLN A 53 -9.55 16.25 0.42
C GLN A 53 -9.45 14.93 1.18
N TYR A 54 -9.45 13.85 0.40
CA TYR A 54 -9.22 12.50 0.90
C TYR A 54 -8.01 11.90 0.17
N VAL A 55 -7.18 11.19 0.92
CA VAL A 55 -6.01 10.46 0.44
C VAL A 55 -6.31 8.97 0.67
N ALA A 56 -6.33 8.19 -0.39
CA ALA A 56 -6.43 6.73 -0.30
C ALA A 56 -5.05 6.13 -0.60
N THR A 57 -4.57 5.24 0.26
CA THR A 57 -3.32 4.48 0.12
C THR A 57 -3.64 3.01 -0.11
N ILE A 58 -2.80 2.30 -0.85
CA ILE A 58 -2.81 0.84 -0.96
C ILE A 58 -1.40 0.32 -0.74
N GLU A 59 -1.27 -0.65 0.14
CA GLU A 59 -0.01 -1.32 0.42
C GLU A 59 0.26 -2.37 -0.66
N VAL A 60 1.06 -2.03 -1.67
CA VAL A 60 1.49 -2.99 -2.71
C VAL A 60 2.47 -4.03 -2.14
N LEU A 61 3.12 -3.65 -1.04
CA LEU A 61 3.83 -4.53 -0.13
C LEU A 61 3.63 -4.01 1.30
N THR A 62 2.92 -4.77 2.13
CA THR A 62 2.80 -4.53 3.57
C THR A 62 4.17 -4.61 4.23
N GLU A 63 4.42 -3.84 5.29
CA GLU A 63 5.75 -3.76 5.89
C GLU A 63 6.25 -5.13 6.39
N VAL A 64 7.40 -5.59 5.87
CA VAL A 64 8.00 -6.88 6.24
C VAL A 64 9.24 -6.76 7.13
N VAL A 65 9.44 -7.76 8.00
CA VAL A 65 10.60 -7.88 8.92
C VAL A 65 11.90 -8.10 8.18
N GLN A 66 11.88 -8.85 7.08
CA GLN A 66 13.05 -9.06 6.23
C GLN A 66 12.92 -8.20 4.97
N PRO A 67 13.82 -7.24 4.74
CA PRO A 67 13.76 -6.39 3.56
C PRO A 67 13.81 -7.20 2.26
N VAL A 68 13.13 -6.69 1.25
CA VAL A 68 13.14 -7.22 -0.09
C VAL A 68 14.28 -6.59 -0.86
N ARG A 69 15.15 -7.44 -1.43
CA ARG A 69 16.18 -6.98 -2.36
C ARG A 69 15.52 -6.64 -3.70
N VAL A 70 15.41 -5.36 -3.98
CA VAL A 70 14.94 -4.81 -5.27
C VAL A 70 16.02 -3.88 -5.78
N SER A 71 16.31 -3.92 -7.08
CA SER A 71 17.26 -2.97 -7.66
C SER A 71 16.67 -1.56 -7.56
N ARG A 72 17.55 -0.58 -7.31
CA ARG A 72 17.15 0.83 -7.28
C ARG A 72 16.49 1.26 -8.60
N GLU A 73 17.02 0.78 -9.72
CA GLU A 73 16.47 1.05 -11.05
C GLU A 73 15.04 0.53 -11.22
N SER A 74 14.73 -0.68 -10.74
CA SER A 74 13.37 -1.23 -10.81
C SER A 74 12.40 -0.44 -9.92
N VAL A 75 12.84 -0.05 -8.73
CA VAL A 75 12.04 0.82 -7.84
C VAL A 75 11.78 2.16 -8.51
N ASP A 76 12.81 2.82 -9.06
CA ASP A 76 12.67 4.13 -9.69
C ASP A 76 11.84 4.07 -10.98
N ARG A 77 11.95 2.99 -11.76
CA ARG A 77 11.10 2.74 -12.92
C ARG A 77 9.64 2.63 -12.51
N PHE A 78 9.33 1.81 -11.50
CA PHE A 78 7.97 1.65 -11.01
C PHE A 78 7.42 2.96 -10.42
N ARG A 79 8.26 3.74 -9.72
CA ARG A 79 7.88 5.08 -9.22
C ARG A 79 7.51 6.02 -10.37
N ARG A 80 8.27 6.00 -11.47
CA ARG A 80 7.93 6.80 -12.67
C ARG A 80 6.61 6.35 -13.29
N ASP A 81 6.40 5.04 -13.43
CA ASP A 81 5.15 4.47 -13.95
C ASP A 81 3.94 4.86 -13.07
N ALA A 82 4.08 4.75 -11.75
CA ALA A 82 3.06 5.15 -10.79
C ALA A 82 2.70 6.63 -10.93
N ARG A 83 3.71 7.50 -11.01
CA ARG A 83 3.54 8.94 -11.22
C ARG A 83 2.87 9.24 -12.56
N ALA A 84 3.25 8.56 -13.63
CA ALA A 84 2.60 8.69 -14.94
C ALA A 84 1.11 8.27 -14.89
N ALA A 85 0.77 7.29 -14.04
CA ALA A 85 -0.61 6.91 -13.78
C ALA A 85 -1.36 7.88 -12.82
N GLY A 86 -0.67 8.86 -12.23
CA GLY A 86 -1.24 9.82 -11.28
C GLY A 86 -1.32 9.29 -9.84
N LEU A 87 -0.47 8.33 -9.48
CA LEU A 87 -0.31 7.85 -8.12
C LEU A 87 0.98 8.39 -7.51
N LEU A 88 0.97 8.66 -6.21
CA LEU A 88 2.18 8.96 -5.46
C LEU A 88 2.77 7.64 -4.94
N PRO A 89 3.97 7.25 -5.37
CA PRO A 89 4.65 6.07 -4.85
C PRO A 89 5.47 6.38 -3.60
N ILE A 90 5.29 5.57 -2.58
CA ILE A 90 5.91 5.73 -1.26
C ILE A 90 6.61 4.40 -0.93
N PRO A 91 7.82 4.14 -1.46
CA PRO A 91 8.65 3.05 -0.96
C PRO A 91 9.14 3.40 0.44
N TYR A 92 9.22 2.42 1.34
CA TYR A 92 9.75 2.65 2.67
C TYR A 92 10.46 1.44 3.26
N THR A 93 11.39 1.74 4.15
CA THR A 93 12.08 0.81 5.06
C THR A 93 11.43 0.77 6.44
N GLY A 94 10.56 1.73 6.75
CA GLY A 94 9.67 1.63 7.89
C GLY A 94 8.58 2.68 7.87
N CYS A 95 7.44 2.32 8.45
CA CYS A 95 6.37 3.24 8.76
C CYS A 95 6.31 3.45 10.28
N PHE A 96 6.09 4.70 10.71
CA PHE A 96 5.90 5.06 12.11
C PHE A 96 4.59 5.83 12.24
N PHE A 97 3.82 5.48 13.27
CA PHE A 97 2.53 6.09 13.55
C PHE A 97 2.57 6.82 14.88
N LYS A 98 2.02 8.04 14.93
CA LYS A 98 1.72 8.76 16.18
C LYS A 98 0.36 9.44 16.05
N GLY A 99 -0.69 8.80 16.57
CA GLY A 99 -2.06 9.23 16.29
C GLY A 99 -2.33 9.13 14.79
N ASN A 100 -2.74 10.25 14.17
CA ASN A 100 -3.01 10.32 12.73
C ASN A 100 -1.77 10.64 11.87
N LEU A 101 -0.58 10.73 12.46
CA LEU A 101 0.65 11.02 11.74
C LEU A 101 1.31 9.72 11.27
N HIS A 102 1.44 9.57 9.95
CA HIS A 102 2.17 8.51 9.28
C HIS A 102 3.50 9.07 8.78
N VAL A 103 4.61 8.44 9.16
CA VAL A 103 5.95 8.81 8.68
C VAL A 103 6.59 7.60 8.03
N TYR A 104 6.87 7.72 6.74
CA TYR A 104 7.54 6.71 5.94
C TYR A 104 9.00 7.10 5.75
N ALA A 105 9.92 6.21 6.11
CA ALA A 105 11.35 6.45 5.96
C ALA A 105 11.96 5.48 4.94
N PHE A 106 12.64 6.01 3.93
CA PHE A 106 13.33 5.25 2.91
C PHE A 106 14.80 5.65 2.79
N SER A 107 15.68 4.78 3.28
CA SER A 107 17.15 4.94 3.17
C SER A 107 17.86 3.69 2.66
N GLY A 108 17.15 2.70 2.11
CA GLY A 108 17.76 1.40 1.80
C GLY A 108 16.82 0.37 1.17
N PRO A 109 17.05 -0.94 1.42
CA PRO A 109 16.22 -2.02 0.88
C PRO A 109 14.74 -1.86 1.26
N VAL A 110 13.85 -2.17 0.32
CA VAL A 110 12.39 -1.97 0.47
C VAL A 110 11.84 -2.93 1.53
N ARG A 111 11.08 -2.42 2.51
CA ARG A 111 10.31 -3.23 3.46
C ARG A 111 8.82 -3.08 3.27
N GLY A 112 8.36 -1.96 2.72
CA GLY A 112 6.99 -1.77 2.30
C GLY A 112 6.92 -0.80 1.11
N PHE A 113 5.77 -0.77 0.45
CA PHE A 113 5.57 0.09 -0.71
C PHE A 113 4.10 0.46 -0.84
N ASP A 114 3.79 1.74 -0.67
CA ASP A 114 2.44 2.26 -0.85
C ASP A 114 2.28 3.02 -2.16
N LEU A 115 1.06 3.02 -2.67
CA LEU A 115 0.61 3.94 -3.70
C LEU A 115 -0.54 4.76 -3.16
N ALA A 116 -0.52 6.08 -3.38
CA ALA A 116 -1.58 6.96 -2.95
C ALA A 116 -2.31 7.65 -4.11
N ALA A 117 -3.60 7.89 -3.94
CA ALA A 117 -4.45 8.71 -4.81
C ALA A 117 -5.26 9.70 -3.98
N ILE A 118 -5.79 10.74 -4.63
CA ILE A 118 -6.62 11.76 -3.98
C ILE A 118 -8.01 11.87 -4.56
N GLY A 119 -8.93 12.39 -3.76
CA GLY A 119 -10.32 12.66 -4.14
C GLY A 119 -10.94 13.78 -3.30
N LYS A 120 -12.14 14.22 -3.69
CA LYS A 120 -12.95 15.14 -2.87
C LYS A 120 -13.84 14.41 -1.87
N THR A 121 -14.02 13.11 -2.05
CA THR A 121 -14.68 12.19 -1.10
C THR A 121 -13.85 10.92 -0.97
N ALA A 122 -14.06 10.15 0.10
CA ALA A 122 -13.38 8.87 0.30
C ALA A 122 -13.57 7.92 -0.91
N GLY A 123 -14.82 7.71 -1.33
CA GLY A 123 -15.10 6.87 -2.50
C GLY A 123 -14.51 7.39 -3.81
N GLN A 124 -14.26 8.71 -3.94
CA GLN A 124 -13.57 9.23 -5.12
C GLN A 124 -12.07 8.93 -5.09
N SER A 125 -11.40 9.07 -3.94
CA SER A 125 -9.98 8.73 -3.80
C SER A 125 -9.76 7.23 -4.01
N GLU A 126 -10.61 6.38 -3.42
CA GLU A 126 -10.57 4.92 -3.58
C GLU A 126 -10.76 4.51 -5.05
N ARG A 127 -11.81 5.00 -5.72
CA ARG A 127 -12.03 4.70 -7.15
C ARG A 127 -10.88 5.17 -8.02
N ALA A 128 -10.29 6.33 -7.72
CA ALA A 128 -9.13 6.83 -8.44
C ALA A 128 -7.92 5.91 -8.21
N LEU A 129 -7.69 5.48 -6.97
CA LEU A 129 -6.64 4.55 -6.60
C LEU A 129 -6.78 3.24 -7.38
N PHE A 130 -7.95 2.60 -7.29
CA PHE A 130 -8.15 1.27 -7.88
C PHE A 130 -8.06 1.30 -9.40
N LYS A 131 -8.70 2.30 -10.03
CA LYS A 131 -8.64 2.48 -11.49
C LYS A 131 -7.22 2.71 -12.01
N ARG A 132 -6.39 3.43 -11.26
CA ARG A 132 -5.00 3.71 -11.66
C ARG A 132 -4.09 2.52 -11.37
N MET A 133 -4.34 1.79 -10.28
CA MET A 133 -3.58 0.59 -9.92
C MET A 133 -3.76 -0.54 -10.94
N ASP A 134 -4.96 -0.71 -11.52
CA ASP A 134 -5.19 -1.70 -12.58
C ASP A 134 -4.27 -1.49 -13.80
N ARG A 135 -3.83 -0.25 -14.06
CA ARG A 135 -2.87 0.07 -15.13
C ARG A 135 -1.41 -0.29 -14.79
N LEU A 136 -1.13 -0.54 -13.51
CA LEU A 136 0.22 -0.75 -12.98
C LEU A 136 0.47 -2.18 -12.52
N LYS A 137 -0.57 -3.02 -12.45
CA LYS A 137 -0.47 -4.39 -11.90
C LYS A 137 0.65 -5.23 -12.52
N SER A 138 0.82 -5.17 -13.84
CA SER A 138 1.89 -5.88 -14.56
C SER A 138 3.28 -5.22 -14.45
N ARG A 139 3.34 -4.01 -13.87
CA ARG A 139 4.57 -3.21 -13.71
C ARG A 139 5.13 -3.25 -12.29
N VAL A 140 4.43 -3.87 -11.33
CA VAL A 140 4.94 -4.06 -9.98
C VAL A 140 6.24 -4.86 -10.06
N PRO A 141 7.35 -4.40 -9.44
CA PRO A 141 8.60 -5.13 -9.47
C PRO A 141 8.42 -6.57 -8.96
N GLY A 142 8.92 -7.54 -9.73
CA GLY A 142 8.74 -8.96 -9.43
C GLY A 142 9.09 -9.38 -8.00
N PRO A 143 10.20 -8.90 -7.40
CA PRO A 143 10.51 -9.20 -6.00
C PRO A 143 9.50 -8.63 -4.99
N ILE A 144 8.90 -7.46 -5.26
CA ILE A 144 7.85 -6.86 -4.42
C ILE A 144 6.58 -7.71 -4.50
N ALA A 145 6.13 -8.03 -5.72
CA ALA A 145 4.96 -8.87 -5.94
C ALA A 145 5.12 -10.27 -5.31
N ARG A 146 6.33 -10.85 -5.42
CA ARG A 146 6.66 -12.13 -4.76
C ARG A 146 6.63 -12.00 -3.24
N ALA A 147 7.24 -10.96 -2.68
CA ALA A 147 7.27 -10.76 -1.23
C ALA A 147 5.87 -10.58 -0.64
N GLN A 148 4.97 -9.86 -1.33
CA GLN A 148 3.58 -9.75 -0.92
C GLN A 148 2.88 -11.10 -0.94
N ARG A 149 3.07 -11.92 -1.99
CA ARG A 149 2.51 -13.28 -2.04
C ARG A 149 3.08 -14.19 -0.94
N GLU A 150 4.39 -14.13 -0.69
CA GLU A 150 5.03 -14.87 0.41
C GLU A 150 4.50 -14.45 1.77
N LEU A 151 4.22 -13.16 1.96
CA LEU A 151 3.64 -12.63 3.18
C LEU A 151 2.24 -13.19 3.40
N LEU A 152 1.40 -13.16 2.36
CA LEU A 152 0.06 -13.74 2.40
C LEU A 152 0.12 -15.25 2.67
N ASP A 153 1.04 -15.96 2.01
CA ASP A 153 1.29 -17.39 2.22
C ASP A 153 1.80 -17.75 3.62
N GLY A 154 2.08 -16.77 4.48
CA GLY A 154 2.69 -16.95 5.81
C GLY A 154 4.16 -17.36 5.77
N LYS A 155 4.82 -17.26 4.61
CA LYS A 155 6.25 -17.55 4.42
C LYS A 155 7.14 -16.35 4.80
N ARG A 156 6.56 -15.16 4.86
CA ARG A 156 7.22 -13.92 5.27
C ARG A 156 6.46 -13.32 6.45
N HIS A 157 7.17 -12.60 7.32
CA HIS A 157 6.58 -12.00 8.53
C HIS A 157 6.36 -10.50 8.32
N PRO A 158 5.16 -9.99 8.66
CA PRO A 158 4.93 -8.56 8.69
C PRO A 158 5.64 -7.97 9.91
N ARG A 159 5.96 -6.68 9.86
CA ARG A 159 6.53 -6.00 11.02
C ARG A 159 5.49 -5.75 12.10
N ASP A 160 4.26 -5.43 11.71
CA ASP A 160 3.10 -5.42 12.59
C ASP A 160 2.10 -6.51 12.17
N THR A 161 1.68 -7.33 13.13
CA THR A 161 0.71 -8.40 12.88
C THR A 161 -0.72 -7.89 12.74
N SER A 162 -1.01 -6.66 13.18
CA SER A 162 -2.32 -6.03 13.07
C SER A 162 -2.75 -5.92 11.60
N ASP A 163 -1.84 -5.53 10.70
CA ASP A 163 -2.05 -5.41 9.26
C ASP A 163 -2.57 -6.72 8.64
N LEU A 164 -1.93 -7.85 8.96
CA LEU A 164 -2.37 -9.16 8.45
C LEU A 164 -3.65 -9.68 9.11
N ARG A 165 -3.99 -9.22 10.33
CA ARG A 165 -5.27 -9.59 10.97
C ARG A 165 -6.45 -8.93 10.26
N VAL A 166 -6.29 -7.69 9.77
CA VAL A 166 -7.31 -7.02 8.93
C VAL A 166 -7.54 -7.81 7.65
N LEU A 167 -6.46 -8.26 7.01
CA LEU A 167 -6.55 -9.16 5.87
C LEU A 167 -7.33 -10.43 6.25
N ALA A 168 -6.87 -11.17 7.25
CA ALA A 168 -7.49 -12.43 7.67
C ALA A 168 -8.95 -12.31 8.15
N ALA A 169 -9.36 -11.16 8.70
CA ALA A 169 -10.74 -10.90 9.12
C ALA A 169 -11.65 -10.68 7.90
N ARG A 170 -11.29 -9.75 7.01
CA ARG A 170 -12.08 -9.45 5.81
C ARG A 170 -12.08 -10.59 4.78
N PHE A 171 -11.02 -11.41 4.75
CA PHE A 171 -11.00 -12.66 3.99
C PHE A 171 -12.05 -13.68 4.43
N ARG A 172 -12.29 -13.79 5.74
CA ARG A 172 -13.32 -14.67 6.30
C ARG A 172 -14.73 -14.18 5.99
N GLU A 173 -14.91 -12.85 5.88
CA GLU A 173 -16.19 -12.23 5.53
C GLU A 173 -16.52 -12.32 4.02
N THR A 174 -15.51 -12.32 3.15
CA THR A 174 -15.67 -12.28 1.68
C THR A 174 -15.62 -13.64 0.98
N GLY A 175 -15.34 -14.73 1.71
CA GLY A 175 -15.62 -16.10 1.25
C GLY A 175 -14.67 -16.69 0.19
N SER A 176 -13.45 -16.17 -0.01
CA SER A 176 -12.48 -16.76 -0.95
C SER A 176 -11.41 -17.59 -0.21
N PRO A 177 -11.41 -18.94 -0.32
CA PRO A 177 -10.58 -19.80 0.51
C PRO A 177 -9.28 -20.18 -0.19
N ALA A 178 -8.17 -19.54 0.20
CA ALA A 178 -6.86 -20.14 0.05
C ALA A 178 -5.90 -19.49 1.04
N LEU A 179 -6.05 -19.83 2.33
CA LEU A 179 -5.02 -19.80 3.38
C LEU A 179 -5.59 -20.28 4.73
N ALA A 180 -6.42 -21.32 4.70
CA ALA A 180 -6.74 -22.07 5.90
C ALA A 180 -5.61 -23.08 6.15
N ASN A 181 -4.76 -22.78 7.11
CA ASN A 181 -4.04 -23.73 7.96
C ASN A 181 -3.55 -25.05 7.32
N ARG A 182 -2.31 -25.04 6.82
CA ARG A 182 -1.48 -26.26 6.76
C ARG A 182 -0.70 -26.52 8.07
N SER A 183 -1.15 -25.98 9.19
CA SER A 183 -0.57 -26.22 10.53
C SER A 183 -1.21 -27.36 11.32
N LYS A 184 -2.00 -28.23 10.68
CA LYS A 184 -2.40 -29.53 11.28
C LYS A 184 -2.30 -30.66 10.28
N ARG A 185 -1.06 -31.10 9.96
CA ARG A 185 -0.80 -32.47 9.51
C ARG A 185 0.59 -32.93 9.94
N ARG A 186 0.61 -34.15 10.49
CA ARG A 186 1.68 -34.90 11.18
C ARG A 186 1.68 -34.63 12.69
N SER A 187 1.52 -35.60 13.59
CA SER A 187 1.54 -37.08 13.61
C SER A 187 1.43 -37.41 15.11
N LEU A 188 0.73 -38.40 15.68
CA LEU A 188 0.24 -39.73 15.33
C LEU A 188 -1.13 -39.90 16.03
#